data_AF-A0A960H6R8-F1
#
_entry.id   AF-A0A960H6R8-F1
#
_cell.length_a   1.000
_cell.length_b   1.000
_cell.length_c   1.000
_cell.angle_alpha   90.00
_cell.angle_beta   90.00
_cell.angle_gamma   90.00
#
_symmetry.space_group_name_H-M   'P 1'
#
loop_
_entity.id
_entity.type
_entity.pdbx_description
1 polymer ?
#
loop_
_entity_poly.entity_id
_entity_poly.type
_entity_poly.pdbx_seq_one_letter_code
_entity_poly.pdbx_strand_id
1 'polypeptide(L)'
;MVSPLLTDPSNKVRVVDDEVPGRPRPEDLVSMSVPLPAVLTAELDGAVAALRCGVEEMLLAALGRSIARAIGVGIVTVSGLTTVAPVRLCCATDREVDADGMLADVRAALTAPARVFHQPADVVFSYLGMPPDPTLGSLQLADGPALGILAYRGAGLLQMDWWYDARRLETSTVEELTAQFRLGLIELASEASAPADAA
;
A
#
# COMPACT_ATOMS: atom_id res chain seq x y z
N MET A 1 19.92 7.79 7.93
CA MET A 1 20.11 9.04 7.17
C MET A 1 19.22 8.92 5.95
N VAL A 2 18.15 9.71 5.84
CA VAL A 2 17.18 9.59 4.73
C VAL A 2 17.88 9.94 3.42
N SER A 3 17.73 9.08 2.42
CA SER A 3 18.38 9.24 1.11
C SER A 3 17.87 10.52 0.41
N PRO A 4 18.74 11.33 -0.23
CA PRO A 4 18.32 12.60 -0.87
C PRO A 4 17.27 12.43 -1.98
N LEU A 5 17.16 11.23 -2.56
CA LEU A 5 16.11 10.85 -3.53
C LEU A 5 14.69 10.83 -2.96
N LEU A 6 14.53 10.70 -1.63
CA LEU A 6 13.23 10.66 -0.96
C LEU A 6 12.77 12.04 -0.49
N THR A 7 13.70 12.99 -0.38
CA THR A 7 13.39 14.37 0.01
C THR A 7 12.93 15.25 -1.14
N ASP A 8 13.18 14.86 -2.39
CA ASP A 8 12.69 15.60 -3.56
C ASP A 8 11.24 15.20 -3.88
N PRO A 9 10.25 16.10 -3.71
CA PRO A 9 8.87 15.80 -4.05
C PRO A 9 8.64 15.55 -5.55
N SER A 10 9.63 15.82 -6.42
CA SER A 10 9.59 15.54 -7.85
C SER A 10 9.84 14.06 -8.21
N ASN A 11 10.36 13.25 -7.26
CA ASN A 11 10.68 11.85 -7.50
C ASN A 11 9.44 10.95 -7.41
N LYS A 12 8.51 11.15 -8.36
CA LYS A 12 7.27 10.38 -8.47
C LYS A 12 7.55 9.01 -9.08
N VAL A 13 7.17 7.95 -8.39
CA VAL A 13 7.16 6.58 -8.94
C VAL A 13 5.87 6.39 -9.73
N ARG A 14 5.98 5.79 -10.91
CA ARG A 14 4.84 5.47 -11.78
C ARG A 14 4.54 4.00 -11.60
N VAL A 15 3.37 3.68 -11.06
CA VAL A 15 2.94 2.30 -10.79
C VAL A 15 2.25 1.73 -12.03
N VAL A 16 2.98 1.69 -13.14
CA VAL A 16 2.58 1.14 -14.44
C VAL A 16 3.82 0.62 -15.16
N ASP A 17 3.65 -0.48 -15.90
CA ASP A 17 4.63 -0.99 -16.85
C ASP A 17 4.55 -0.21 -18.18
N ASP A 18 3.32 0.10 -18.63
CA ASP A 18 3.03 0.81 -19.87
C ASP A 18 2.06 1.99 -19.69
N GLU A 19 2.33 3.07 -20.42
CA GLU A 19 1.48 4.27 -20.44
C GLU A 19 0.34 4.14 -21.45
N VAL A 20 -0.78 3.59 -20.98
CA VAL A 20 -2.01 3.49 -21.79
C VAL A 20 -3.03 4.54 -21.36
N PRO A 21 -3.36 5.53 -22.22
CA PRO A 21 -4.30 6.58 -21.88
C PRO A 21 -5.75 6.06 -21.83
N GLY A 22 -6.60 6.78 -21.09
CA GLY A 22 -8.03 6.47 -20.98
C GLY A 22 -8.35 5.47 -19.86
N ARG A 23 -9.64 5.37 -19.52
CA ARG A 23 -10.10 4.48 -18.44
C ARG A 23 -10.10 3.01 -18.88
N PRO A 24 -9.85 2.05 -17.97
CA PRO A 24 -10.07 0.64 -18.27
C PRO A 24 -11.53 0.37 -18.52
N ARG A 25 -11.81 -0.54 -19.44
CA ARG A 25 -13.11 -1.18 -19.55
C ARG A 25 -13.19 -2.33 -18.54
N PRO A 26 -14.39 -2.84 -18.20
CA PRO A 26 -14.50 -3.97 -17.30
C PRO A 26 -13.69 -5.20 -17.74
N GLU A 27 -13.55 -5.44 -19.05
CA GLU A 27 -12.73 -6.53 -19.59
C GLU A 27 -11.22 -6.33 -19.46
N ASP A 28 -10.75 -5.09 -19.25
CA ASP A 28 -9.34 -4.76 -19.05
C ASP A 28 -8.91 -4.99 -17.59
N LEU A 29 -9.87 -5.17 -16.68
CA LEU A 29 -9.61 -5.32 -15.25
C LEU A 29 -9.38 -6.79 -14.89
N VAL A 30 -8.24 -7.05 -14.25
CA VAL A 30 -7.93 -8.36 -13.66
C VAL A 30 -8.02 -8.26 -12.14
N SER A 31 -8.54 -9.32 -11.53
CA SER A 31 -8.64 -9.47 -10.08
C SER A 31 -7.81 -10.66 -9.62
N MET A 32 -7.10 -10.48 -8.51
CA MET A 32 -6.31 -11.52 -7.86
C MET A 32 -6.54 -11.44 -6.35
N SER A 33 -7.24 -12.44 -5.80
CA SER A 33 -7.42 -12.59 -4.36
C SER A 33 -6.24 -13.34 -3.75
N VAL A 34 -5.45 -12.64 -2.95
CA VAL A 34 -4.20 -13.13 -2.34
C VAL A 34 -4.24 -12.89 -0.83
N PRO A 35 -4.92 -13.75 -0.05
CA PRO A 35 -4.92 -13.61 1.40
C PRO A 35 -3.49 -13.72 1.97
N LEU A 36 -3.28 -13.09 3.12
CA LEU A 36 -2.11 -13.36 3.91
C LEU A 36 -2.21 -14.76 4.52
N PRO A 37 -1.12 -15.54 4.54
CA PRO A 37 -1.07 -16.79 5.28
C PRO A 37 -1.44 -16.58 6.76
N ALA A 38 -1.98 -17.62 7.41
CA ALA A 38 -2.41 -17.55 8.80
C ALA A 38 -1.30 -17.08 9.75
N VAL A 39 -0.08 -17.58 9.57
CA VAL A 39 1.09 -17.16 10.36
C VAL A 39 1.34 -15.67 10.18
N LEU A 40 1.43 -15.19 8.93
CA LEU A 40 1.70 -13.77 8.67
C LEU A 40 0.55 -12.85 9.13
N THR A 41 -0.70 -13.32 9.09
CA THR A 41 -1.83 -12.59 9.68
C THR A 41 -1.65 -12.44 11.20
N ALA A 42 -1.25 -13.52 11.89
CA ALA A 42 -1.00 -13.49 13.32
C ALA A 42 0.21 -12.60 13.69
N GLU A 43 1.29 -12.65 12.89
CA GLU A 43 2.45 -11.76 13.06
C GLU A 43 2.04 -10.29 12.90
N LEU A 44 1.25 -9.96 11.88
CA LEU A 44 0.70 -8.61 11.70
C LEU A 44 -0.11 -8.17 12.93
N ASP A 45 -1.00 -9.03 13.44
CA ASP A 45 -1.84 -8.73 14.59
C ASP A 45 -1.00 -8.50 15.87
N GLY A 46 0.02 -9.34 16.08
CA GLY A 46 0.96 -9.20 17.19
C GLY A 46 1.77 -7.92 17.10
N ALA A 47 2.32 -7.61 15.91
CA ALA A 47 3.11 -6.41 15.68
C ALA A 47 2.27 -5.14 15.87
N VAL A 48 1.07 -5.08 15.28
CA VAL A 48 0.14 -3.95 15.45
C VAL A 48 -0.17 -3.71 16.94
N ALA A 49 -0.42 -4.78 17.71
CA ALA A 49 -0.68 -4.68 19.14
C ALA A 49 0.55 -4.20 19.92
N ALA A 50 1.74 -4.74 19.63
CA ALA A 50 2.97 -4.41 20.33
C ALA A 50 3.45 -2.98 20.05
N LEU A 51 3.38 -2.54 18.79
CA LEU A 51 3.83 -1.23 18.31
C LEU A 51 2.79 -0.13 18.56
N ARG A 52 1.55 -0.50 18.91
CA ARG A 52 0.41 0.41 19.09
C ARG A 52 0.16 1.29 17.86
N CYS A 53 0.33 0.72 16.66
CA CYS A 53 0.09 1.39 15.38
C CYS A 53 -1.25 0.97 14.76
N GLY A 54 -1.68 1.62 13.67
CA GLY A 54 -2.85 1.16 12.91
C GLY A 54 -2.52 -0.04 12.02
N VAL A 55 -3.52 -0.91 11.75
CA VAL A 55 -3.37 -1.98 10.74
C VAL A 55 -3.12 -1.36 9.36
N GLU A 56 -3.90 -0.35 8.98
CA GLU A 56 -3.74 0.38 7.72
C GLU A 56 -2.36 1.04 7.60
N GLU A 57 -1.81 1.56 8.70
CA GLU A 57 -0.46 2.13 8.75
C GLU A 57 0.60 1.07 8.39
N MET A 58 0.54 -0.10 9.01
CA MET A 58 1.46 -1.20 8.75
C MET A 58 1.34 -1.72 7.30
N LEU A 59 0.11 -1.86 6.79
CA LEU A 59 -0.13 -2.31 5.42
C LEU A 59 0.36 -1.28 4.39
N LEU A 60 0.15 0.01 4.61
CA LEU A 60 0.67 1.06 3.72
C LEU A 60 2.20 1.12 3.73
N ALA A 61 2.83 0.95 4.90
CA ALA A 61 4.29 0.86 4.98
C ALA A 61 4.83 -0.35 4.18
N ALA A 62 4.20 -1.51 4.30
CA ALA A 62 4.56 -2.69 3.52
C ALA A 62 4.32 -2.50 2.02
N LEU A 63 3.27 -1.77 1.63
CA LEU A 63 3.02 -1.40 0.24
C LEU A 63 4.12 -0.48 -0.31
N GLY A 64 4.54 0.53 0.46
CA GLY A 64 5.64 1.41 0.06
C GLY A 64 6.95 0.64 -0.13
N ARG A 65 7.24 -0.33 0.75
CA ARG A 65 8.38 -1.26 0.60
C ARG A 65 8.28 -2.12 -0.65
N SER A 66 7.09 -2.67 -0.90
CA SER A 66 6.81 -3.51 -2.05
C SER A 66 7.05 -2.76 -3.36
N ILE A 67 6.47 -1.56 -3.49
CA ILE A 67 6.66 -0.70 -4.66
C ILE A 67 8.14 -0.31 -4.81
N ALA A 68 8.83 0.01 -3.72
CA ALA A 68 10.24 0.37 -3.77
C ALA A 68 11.12 -0.74 -4.38
N ARG A 69 10.82 -2.00 -4.06
CA ARG A 69 11.59 -3.16 -4.50
C ARG A 69 11.20 -3.65 -5.89
N ALA A 70 9.90 -3.65 -6.19
CA ALA A 70 9.39 -4.15 -7.46
C ALA A 70 9.50 -3.11 -8.59
N ILE A 71 9.32 -1.82 -8.27
CA ILE A 71 9.18 -0.75 -9.26
C ILE A 71 10.29 0.29 -9.10
N GLY A 72 10.47 0.81 -7.88
CA GLY A 72 11.54 1.75 -7.58
C GLY A 72 11.25 2.70 -6.42
N VAL A 73 12.32 3.30 -5.91
CA VAL A 73 12.30 4.23 -4.77
C VAL A 73 11.76 5.60 -5.19
N GLY A 74 10.88 6.19 -4.37
CA GLY A 74 10.34 7.54 -4.58
C GLY A 74 9.01 7.74 -3.87
N ILE A 75 8.07 8.45 -4.48
CA ILE A 75 6.77 8.78 -3.88
C ILE A 75 5.64 8.36 -4.82
N VAL A 76 4.61 7.70 -4.26
CA VAL A 76 3.35 7.43 -4.94
C VAL A 76 2.20 8.14 -4.24
N THR A 77 1.18 8.52 -5.01
CA THR A 77 -0.08 9.03 -4.46
C THR A 77 -1.05 7.87 -4.26
N VAL A 78 -1.56 7.73 -3.04
CA VAL A 78 -2.48 6.65 -2.66
C VAL A 78 -3.80 7.26 -2.23
N SER A 79 -4.90 6.87 -2.87
CA SER A 79 -6.24 7.20 -2.41
C SER A 79 -6.89 5.98 -1.76
N GLY A 80 -8.07 6.13 -1.18
CA GLY A 80 -8.78 5.06 -0.50
C GLY A 80 -10.21 5.45 -0.16
N LEU A 81 -11.04 4.44 0.13
CA LEU A 81 -12.42 4.63 0.60
C LEU A 81 -12.47 5.28 1.99
N THR A 82 -11.42 5.09 2.78
CA THR A 82 -11.25 5.60 4.14
C THR A 82 -10.58 6.99 4.17
N THR A 83 -10.01 7.43 3.04
CA THR A 83 -9.25 8.69 2.96
C THR A 83 -10.08 9.80 2.33
N VAL A 84 -10.17 10.96 2.99
CA VAL A 84 -10.88 12.14 2.44
C VAL A 84 -10.12 12.78 1.28
N ALA A 85 -8.81 12.60 1.22
CA ALA A 85 -7.94 13.01 0.12
C ALA A 85 -6.78 12.03 -0.04
N PRO A 86 -6.18 11.91 -1.25
CA PRO A 86 -5.00 11.09 -1.46
C PRO A 86 -3.86 11.44 -0.50
N VAL A 87 -3.10 10.44 -0.07
CA VAL A 87 -1.89 10.60 0.74
C VAL A 87 -0.66 10.37 -0.12
N ARG A 88 0.46 11.00 0.26
CA ARG A 88 1.77 10.71 -0.35
C ARG A 88 2.41 9.58 0.43
N LEU A 89 2.59 8.44 -0.21
CA LEU A 89 3.26 7.29 0.36
C LEU A 89 4.73 7.26 -0.07
N CYS A 90 5.63 7.26 0.90
CA CYS A 90 7.05 7.02 0.68
C CYS A 90 7.25 5.57 0.22
N CYS A 91 7.95 5.39 -0.90
CA CYS A 91 8.39 4.09 -1.39
C CYS A 91 9.91 4.03 -1.23
N ALA A 92 10.36 3.33 -0.19
CA ALA A 92 11.76 3.22 0.17
C ALA A 92 12.07 1.77 0.56
N THR A 93 13.30 1.32 0.34
CA THR A 93 13.80 0.06 0.91
C THR A 93 14.36 0.29 2.32
N ASP A 94 14.77 -0.80 2.98
CA ASP A 94 15.44 -0.80 4.30
C ASP A 94 16.75 -0.01 4.30
N ARG A 95 17.35 0.15 3.13
CA ARG A 95 18.60 0.89 2.96
C ARG A 95 18.37 2.40 3.03
N GLU A 96 17.22 2.89 2.60
CA GLU A 96 16.93 4.32 2.55
C GLU A 96 16.22 4.83 3.82
N VAL A 97 15.29 4.04 4.36
CA VAL A 97 14.49 4.36 5.55
C VAL A 97 14.42 3.09 6.39
N ASP A 98 14.51 3.19 7.72
CA ASP A 98 14.31 2.02 8.60
C ASP A 98 12.81 1.77 8.86
N ALA A 99 12.47 0.69 9.55
CA ALA A 99 11.07 0.33 9.80
C ALA A 99 10.32 1.41 10.61
N ASP A 100 10.96 1.95 11.65
CA ASP A 100 10.38 2.99 12.51
C ASP A 100 10.14 4.30 11.73
N GLY A 101 11.11 4.71 10.90
CA GLY A 101 10.97 5.86 10.00
C GLY A 101 9.84 5.67 8.99
N MET A 102 9.71 4.47 8.42
CA MET A 102 8.66 4.16 7.45
C MET A 102 7.26 4.28 8.07
N LEU A 103 7.07 3.72 9.27
CA LEU A 103 5.81 3.81 10.01
C LEU A 103 5.50 5.26 10.43
N ALA A 104 6.51 5.99 10.90
CA ALA A 104 6.36 7.40 11.25
C ALA A 104 5.94 8.26 10.05
N ASP A 105 6.52 8.02 8.87
CA ASP A 105 6.18 8.73 7.63
C ASP A 105 4.74 8.43 7.19
N VAL A 106 4.32 7.16 7.24
CA VAL A 106 2.93 6.78 6.92
C VAL A 106 1.94 7.41 7.88
N ARG A 107 2.24 7.39 9.18
CA ARG A 107 1.39 8.03 10.20
C ARG A 107 1.27 9.54 9.97
N ALA A 108 2.38 10.21 9.67
CA ALA A 108 2.37 11.62 9.32
C ALA A 108 1.53 11.90 8.06
N ALA A 109 1.59 11.02 7.05
CA ALA A 109 0.79 11.14 5.83
C ALA A 109 -0.72 10.95 6.08
N LEU A 110 -1.10 9.99 6.93
CA LEU A 110 -2.51 9.72 7.28
C LEU A 110 -3.14 10.80 8.16
N THR A 111 -2.34 11.47 9.00
CA THR A 111 -2.81 12.54 9.90
C THR A 111 -2.73 13.94 9.27
N ALA A 112 -2.05 14.06 8.12
CA ALA A 112 -1.90 15.34 7.44
C ALA A 112 -3.26 15.88 6.96
N PRO A 113 -3.44 17.22 6.95
CA PRO A 113 -4.65 17.82 6.41
C PRO A 113 -4.80 17.46 4.93
N ALA A 114 -6.06 17.20 4.53
CA ALA A 114 -6.41 16.88 3.15
C ALA A 114 -5.82 17.92 2.18
N ARG A 115 -5.05 17.44 1.20
CA ARG A 115 -4.52 18.27 0.13
C ARG A 115 -5.32 18.03 -1.13
N VAL A 116 -5.59 19.10 -1.87
CA VAL A 116 -6.19 18.98 -3.20
C VAL A 116 -5.11 18.48 -4.15
N PHE A 117 -5.28 17.26 -4.67
CA PHE A 117 -4.46 16.73 -5.74
C PHE A 117 -5.21 16.89 -7.05
N HIS A 118 -4.57 17.54 -8.03
CA HIS A 118 -5.13 17.72 -9.36
C HIS A 118 -4.85 16.52 -10.28
N GLN A 119 -4.06 15.54 -9.82
CA GLN A 119 -3.77 14.31 -10.54
C GLN A 119 -4.52 13.14 -9.89
N PRO A 120 -4.99 12.16 -10.68
CA PRO A 120 -5.52 10.91 -10.13
C PRO A 120 -4.43 10.19 -9.32
N ALA A 121 -4.84 9.49 -8.27
CA ALA A 121 -3.93 8.69 -7.48
C ALA A 121 -3.31 7.58 -8.33
N ASP A 122 -2.06 7.25 -8.04
CA ASP A 122 -1.33 6.17 -8.74
C ASP A 122 -1.88 4.80 -8.30
N VAL A 123 -2.26 4.69 -7.02
CA VAL A 123 -2.80 3.48 -6.39
C VAL A 123 -4.05 3.82 -5.57
N VAL A 124 -5.00 2.90 -5.50
CA VAL A 124 -6.04 2.90 -4.47
C VAL A 124 -5.75 1.80 -3.46
N PHE A 125 -5.72 2.14 -2.18
CA PHE A 125 -5.57 1.20 -1.08
C PHE A 125 -6.68 1.45 -0.06
N SER A 126 -7.29 0.39 0.46
CA SER A 126 -8.23 0.51 1.57
C SER A 126 -8.15 -0.71 2.47
N TYR A 127 -8.21 -0.48 3.78
CA TYR A 127 -8.40 -1.52 4.77
C TYR A 127 -9.81 -1.43 5.37
N LEU A 128 -10.55 -2.54 5.33
CA LEU A 128 -11.85 -2.68 5.97
C LEU A 128 -11.76 -3.70 7.11
N GLY A 129 -12.31 -3.38 8.28
CA GLY A 129 -12.31 -4.30 9.42
C GLY A 129 -13.16 -5.56 9.22
N MET A 130 -13.90 -5.67 8.11
CA MET A 130 -14.86 -6.72 7.81
C MET A 130 -15.03 -6.91 6.30
N PRO A 131 -15.60 -8.04 5.84
CA PRO A 131 -15.78 -8.29 4.42
C PRO A 131 -16.61 -7.20 3.74
N PRO A 132 -16.17 -6.69 2.58
CA PRO A 132 -16.90 -5.68 1.81
C PRO A 132 -18.14 -6.27 1.13
N ASP A 133 -18.97 -5.39 0.56
CA ASP A 133 -19.83 -5.78 -0.55
C ASP A 133 -18.95 -6.29 -1.72
N PRO A 134 -19.27 -7.44 -2.34
CA PRO A 134 -18.45 -8.03 -3.41
C PRO A 134 -18.26 -7.11 -4.63
N THR A 135 -19.12 -6.11 -4.82
CA THR A 135 -19.03 -5.13 -5.92
C THR A 135 -18.03 -4.00 -5.67
N LEU A 136 -17.60 -3.82 -4.42
CA LEU A 136 -16.80 -2.67 -3.98
C LEU A 136 -15.41 -2.62 -4.65
N GLY A 137 -14.74 -3.77 -4.79
CA GLY A 137 -13.37 -3.84 -5.31
C GLY A 137 -13.23 -3.30 -6.74
N SER A 138 -14.10 -3.73 -7.66
CA SER A 138 -14.09 -3.23 -9.05
C SER A 138 -14.40 -1.72 -9.17
N LEU A 139 -15.18 -1.17 -8.23
CA LEU A 139 -15.53 0.25 -8.25
C LEU A 139 -14.33 1.14 -7.89
N GLN A 140 -13.34 0.62 -7.14
CA GLN A 140 -12.16 1.39 -6.73
C GLN A 140 -11.27 1.82 -7.90
N LEU A 141 -11.31 1.11 -9.04
CA LEU A 141 -10.52 1.43 -10.23
C LEU A 141 -11.27 2.31 -11.23
N ALA A 142 -12.57 2.56 -11.03
CA ALA A 142 -13.41 3.26 -12.00
C ALA A 142 -12.91 4.70 -12.28
N ASP A 143 -12.17 5.29 -11.34
CA ASP A 143 -11.66 6.67 -11.41
C ASP A 143 -10.20 6.77 -11.91
N GLY A 144 -9.59 5.68 -12.36
CA GLY A 144 -8.37 5.71 -13.16
C GLY A 144 -7.00 5.29 -12.58
N PRO A 145 -6.82 4.86 -11.30
CA PRO A 145 -5.57 4.24 -10.87
C PRO A 145 -5.29 2.95 -11.66
N ALA A 146 -4.02 2.58 -11.80
CA ALA A 146 -3.65 1.32 -12.45
C ALA A 146 -3.75 0.12 -11.51
N LEU A 147 -3.64 0.36 -10.19
CA LEU A 147 -3.62 -0.65 -9.14
C LEU A 147 -4.57 -0.28 -8.00
N GLY A 148 -5.38 -1.26 -7.56
CA GLY A 148 -6.31 -1.17 -6.46
C GLY A 148 -6.11 -2.34 -5.50
N ILE A 149 -6.07 -2.07 -4.20
CA ILE A 149 -5.86 -3.08 -3.17
C ILE A 149 -6.91 -2.89 -2.09
N LEU A 150 -7.71 -3.93 -1.87
CA LEU A 150 -8.70 -3.97 -0.80
C LEU A 150 -8.32 -5.04 0.21
N ALA A 151 -7.86 -4.60 1.39
CA ALA A 151 -7.57 -5.48 2.50
C ALA A 151 -8.77 -5.57 3.44
N TYR A 152 -9.13 -6.76 3.92
CA TYR A 152 -10.18 -6.90 4.91
C TYR A 152 -10.05 -8.14 5.79
N ARG A 153 -10.75 -8.17 6.93
CA ARG A 153 -10.81 -9.36 7.79
C ARG A 153 -11.88 -10.32 7.28
N GLY A 154 -11.52 -11.57 7.04
CA GLY A 154 -12.44 -12.61 6.59
C GLY A 154 -11.89 -14.02 6.85
N ALA A 155 -12.74 -14.92 7.34
CA ALA A 155 -12.39 -16.31 7.65
C ALA A 155 -11.15 -16.46 8.57
N GLY A 156 -10.94 -15.51 9.50
CA GLY A 156 -9.80 -15.51 10.41
C GLY A 156 -8.47 -15.08 9.79
N LEU A 157 -8.47 -14.63 8.54
CA LEU A 157 -7.28 -14.15 7.82
C LEU A 157 -7.45 -12.68 7.42
N LEU A 158 -6.33 -12.03 7.09
CA LEU A 158 -6.36 -10.82 6.28
C LEU A 158 -6.51 -11.21 4.81
N GLN A 159 -7.68 -10.98 4.25
CA GLN A 159 -7.95 -11.09 2.82
C GLN A 159 -7.39 -9.86 2.11
N MET A 160 -6.86 -10.04 0.90
CA MET A 160 -6.42 -8.94 0.06
C MET A 160 -6.81 -9.20 -1.38
N ASP A 161 -7.66 -8.34 -1.92
CA ASP A 161 -8.05 -8.37 -3.32
C ASP A 161 -7.27 -7.30 -4.08
N TRP A 162 -6.47 -7.76 -5.04
CA TRP A 162 -5.65 -6.94 -5.93
C TRP A 162 -6.37 -6.81 -7.27
N TRP A 163 -6.67 -5.58 -7.66
CA TRP A 163 -7.31 -5.26 -8.93
C TRP A 163 -6.36 -4.40 -9.74
N TYR A 164 -6.24 -4.66 -11.04
CA TYR A 164 -5.37 -3.85 -11.91
C TYR A 164 -5.86 -3.77 -13.34
N ASP A 165 -5.47 -2.68 -14.03
CA ASP A 165 -5.65 -2.51 -15.47
C ASP A 165 -4.56 -3.30 -16.20
N ALA A 166 -4.91 -4.43 -16.81
CA ALA A 166 -3.97 -5.33 -17.48
C ALA A 166 -3.34 -4.73 -18.75
N ARG A 167 -3.81 -3.56 -19.20
CA ARG A 167 -3.16 -2.80 -20.28
C ARG A 167 -1.97 -1.97 -19.76
N ARG A 168 -1.93 -1.70 -18.45
CA ARG A 168 -0.93 -0.85 -17.80
C ARG A 168 0.01 -1.62 -16.87
N LEU A 169 -0.43 -2.77 -16.36
CA LEU A 169 0.35 -3.61 -15.45
C LEU A 169 0.31 -5.07 -15.92
N GLU A 170 1.48 -5.67 -16.04
CA GLU A 170 1.62 -7.09 -16.28
C GLU A 170 1.28 -7.89 -15.01
N THR A 171 0.73 -9.10 -15.18
CA THR A 171 0.43 -10.00 -14.07
C THR A 171 1.68 -10.33 -13.24
N SER A 172 2.83 -10.51 -13.90
CA SER A 172 4.14 -10.73 -13.28
C SER A 172 4.54 -9.61 -12.31
N THR A 173 4.32 -8.35 -12.70
CA THR A 173 4.58 -7.18 -11.85
C THR A 173 3.70 -7.19 -10.60
N VAL A 174 2.42 -7.51 -10.74
CA VAL A 174 1.49 -7.58 -9.60
C VAL A 174 1.81 -8.77 -8.69
N GLU A 175 2.18 -9.92 -9.24
CA GLU A 175 2.67 -11.08 -8.48
C GLU A 175 3.91 -10.72 -7.65
N GLU A 176 4.90 -10.05 -8.25
CA GLU A 176 6.09 -9.57 -7.56
C GLU A 176 5.73 -8.57 -6.44
N LEU A 177 4.82 -7.63 -6.71
CA LEU A 177 4.31 -6.71 -5.67
C LEU A 177 3.70 -7.48 -4.49
N THR A 178 2.93 -8.54 -4.73
CA THR A 178 2.36 -9.34 -3.62
C THR A 178 3.43 -10.09 -2.82
N ALA A 179 4.48 -10.59 -3.48
CA ALA A 179 5.60 -11.26 -2.82
C ALA A 179 6.40 -10.27 -1.96
N GLN A 180 6.75 -9.12 -2.53
CA GLN A 180 7.49 -8.06 -1.83
C GLN A 180 6.67 -7.42 -0.71
N PHE A 181 5.33 -7.36 -0.85
CA PHE A 181 4.44 -6.88 0.21
C PHE A 181 4.52 -7.77 1.44
N ARG A 182 4.48 -9.10 1.26
CA ARG A 182 4.60 -10.06 2.36
C ARG A 182 5.97 -9.98 3.02
N LEU A 183 7.04 -9.84 2.23
CA LEU A 183 8.39 -9.65 2.77
C LEU A 183 8.49 -8.35 3.58
N GLY A 184 7.97 -7.24 3.04
CA GLY A 184 7.95 -5.95 3.72
C GLY A 184 7.20 -6.00 5.05
N LEU A 185 6.07 -6.72 5.11
CA LEU A 185 5.35 -6.93 6.37
C LEU A 185 6.19 -7.68 7.41
N ILE A 186 6.89 -8.75 7.00
CA ILE A 186 7.74 -9.54 7.91
C ILE A 186 8.86 -8.67 8.49
N GLU A 187 9.52 -7.89 7.65
CA GLU A 187 10.61 -7.00 8.06
C GLU A 187 10.09 -5.91 9.00
N LEU A 188 9.02 -5.20 8.64
CA LEU A 188 8.44 -4.16 9.47
C LEU A 188 7.98 -4.70 10.83
N ALA A 189 7.34 -5.86 10.86
CA ALA A 189 6.93 -6.51 12.10
C ALA A 189 8.12 -6.94 12.98
N SER A 190 9.26 -7.26 12.38
CA SER A 190 10.45 -7.77 13.08
C SER A 190 11.39 -6.65 13.54
N GLU A 191 11.49 -5.56 12.79
CA GLU A 191 12.48 -4.50 12.98
C GLU A 191 11.93 -3.26 13.68
N ALA A 192 10.62 -3.00 13.58
CA ALA A 192 10.02 -1.85 14.23
C ALA A 192 10.09 -1.97 15.76
N SER A 193 10.37 -0.85 16.40
CA SER A 193 10.52 -0.77 17.84
C SER A 193 9.21 -0.32 18.49
N ALA A 194 8.84 -0.95 19.59
CA ALA A 194 7.73 -0.45 20.40
C ALA A 194 8.05 0.99 20.87
N PRO A 195 7.05 1.89 20.91
CA PRO A 195 7.27 3.23 21.44
C PRO A 195 7.82 3.12 22.86
N ALA A 196 8.92 3.82 23.15
CA ALA A 196 9.45 3.87 24.50
C ALA A 196 8.35 4.38 25.42
N ASP A 197 7.93 3.57 26.41
CA ASP A 197 6.99 4.03 27.43
C ASP A 197 7.64 5.27 28.08
N ALA A 198 6.96 6.42 27.96
CA ALA A 198 7.34 7.61 28.71
C ALA A 198 7.14 7.29 30.18
N ALA A 199 8.24 6.94 30.86
CA ALA A 199 8.30 6.70 32.30
C ALA A 199 7.96 7.97 33.09
#